data_AF-A0A1H0V3P8-F1
#
_entry.id   AF-A0A1H0V3P8-F1
#
_cell.length_a   1.000
_cell.length_b   1.000
_cell.length_c   1.000
_cell.angle_alpha   90.00
_cell.angle_beta   90.00
_cell.angle_gamma   90.00
#
_symmetry.space_group_name_H-M   'P 1'
#
loop_
_entity.id
_entity.type
_entity.pdbx_description
1 polymer ?
#
loop_
_entity_poly.entity_id
_entity_poly.type
_entity_poly.pdbx_seq_one_letter_code
_entity_poly.pdbx_strand_id
1 'polypeptide(L)'
;MSAEDLLARRPAALTALLNALVDRIEAKPFAERRRDISFSLRAETWPEFFAIALHGERMFVWRALEALQAQPGLALVLDQRRGQRDLDIWERSPKLVIAERAEAFLRDETGRQPSALVTWMAQWRQAVPARFSNAALCERLLSRPVLILSRSPEHVLERFADISALAGENLMLHEVASRQFWGLSKILNGQQEAIALLLDTDVCPFPDKPVQLLVATRTADPAAPILFVENAATFEAMAAGRISAAEGFVLIYASGYKASARRLRQPMGSSVYFAPSVFERNTALGLSVLTWLHGNDMTRPVHFWGDLDFAGMGILKELRVVFPEAQAWQAGYDALLTHLFAEESHAPDEAKKSGQTDPGLTGCRYADEVLLPALRRLGRFVDQESL
;
A
#
# COMPACT_ATOMS: atom_id res chain seq x y z
N MET A 1 -25.05 2.90 -48.87
CA MET A 1 -25.20 2.65 -47.42
C MET A 1 -25.04 3.98 -46.72
N SER A 2 -26.06 4.42 -45.99
CA SER A 2 -26.01 5.68 -45.22
C SER A 2 -25.12 5.51 -43.98
N ALA A 3 -24.73 6.61 -43.34
CA ALA A 3 -24.03 6.57 -42.04
C ALA A 3 -24.86 5.87 -40.94
N GLU A 4 -26.19 5.85 -41.08
CA GLU A 4 -27.10 5.16 -40.16
C GLU A 4 -27.06 3.63 -40.33
N ASP A 5 -26.95 3.11 -41.57
CA ASP A 5 -26.80 1.67 -41.82
C ASP A 5 -25.49 1.11 -41.22
N LEU A 6 -24.44 1.93 -41.19
CA LEU A 6 -23.12 1.58 -40.63
C LEU A 6 -23.15 1.48 -39.10
N LEU A 7 -24.01 2.26 -38.43
CA LEU A 7 -24.21 2.19 -36.98
C LEU A 7 -25.04 0.95 -36.59
N ALA A 8 -25.98 0.50 -37.43
CA ALA A 8 -26.84 -0.65 -37.16
C ALA A 8 -26.11 -2.02 -37.19
N ARG A 9 -24.94 -2.11 -37.82
CA ARG A 9 -24.07 -3.31 -37.82
C ARG A 9 -22.65 -2.91 -37.43
N ARG A 10 -22.44 -2.64 -36.14
CA ARG A 10 -21.13 -2.24 -35.62
C ARG A 10 -20.09 -3.37 -35.75
N PRO A 11 -18.92 -3.12 -36.37
CA PRO A 11 -17.83 -4.10 -36.40
C PRO A 11 -17.32 -4.43 -35.00
N ALA A 12 -16.96 -5.69 -34.74
CA ALA A 12 -16.41 -6.13 -33.45
C ALA A 12 -15.19 -5.31 -33.01
N ALA A 13 -14.30 -4.98 -33.95
CA ALA A 13 -13.14 -4.13 -33.68
C ALA A 13 -13.54 -2.74 -33.17
N LEU A 14 -14.61 -2.15 -33.70
CA LEU A 14 -15.09 -0.84 -33.24
C LEU A 14 -15.71 -0.94 -31.84
N THR A 15 -16.46 -2.01 -31.56
CA THR A 15 -16.98 -2.28 -30.20
C THR A 15 -15.86 -2.43 -29.18
N ALA A 16 -14.77 -3.14 -29.52
CA ALA A 16 -13.62 -3.30 -28.65
C ALA A 16 -12.95 -1.95 -28.35
N LEU A 17 -12.78 -1.09 -29.37
CA LEU A 17 -12.27 0.27 -29.19
C LEU A 17 -13.13 1.07 -28.22
N LEU A 18 -14.45 1.13 -28.43
CA LEU A 18 -15.35 1.91 -27.57
C LEU A 18 -15.29 1.44 -26.10
N ASN A 19 -15.22 0.13 -25.86
CA ASN A 19 -15.02 -0.41 -24.51
C ASN A 19 -13.69 0.02 -23.90
N ALA A 20 -12.60 -0.04 -24.66
CA ALA A 20 -11.28 0.41 -24.20
C ALA A 20 -11.25 1.91 -23.87
N LEU A 21 -12.04 2.73 -24.58
CA LEU A 21 -12.20 4.15 -24.24
C LEU A 21 -12.95 4.33 -22.91
N VAL A 22 -14.02 3.57 -22.67
CA VAL A 22 -14.76 3.58 -21.40
C VAL A 22 -13.86 3.11 -20.25
N ASP A 23 -13.07 2.06 -20.43
CA ASP A 23 -12.09 1.60 -19.44
C ASP A 23 -11.07 2.71 -19.11
N ARG A 24 -10.64 3.46 -20.13
CA ARG A 24 -9.72 4.58 -19.95
C ARG A 24 -10.36 5.72 -19.16
N ILE A 25 -11.66 5.95 -19.31
CA ILE A 25 -12.43 6.93 -18.54
C ILE A 25 -12.58 6.44 -17.09
N GLU A 26 -12.91 5.17 -16.87
CA GLU A 26 -13.09 4.61 -15.51
C GLU A 26 -11.79 4.56 -14.71
N ALA A 27 -10.66 4.27 -15.37
CA ALA A 27 -9.34 4.29 -14.74
C ALA A 27 -8.93 5.69 -14.23
N LYS A 28 -9.43 6.76 -14.86
CA LYS A 28 -9.26 8.14 -14.39
C LYS A 28 -10.37 9.02 -14.99
N PRO A 29 -11.43 9.34 -14.21
CA PRO A 29 -12.58 10.13 -14.68
C PRO A 29 -12.19 11.51 -15.20
N PHE A 30 -13.02 12.12 -16.05
CA PHE A 30 -12.77 13.46 -16.60
C PHE A 30 -12.65 14.55 -15.52
N ALA A 31 -13.41 14.45 -14.43
CA ALA A 31 -13.31 15.36 -13.29
C ALA A 31 -11.90 15.42 -12.65
N GLU A 32 -11.08 14.38 -12.84
CA GLU A 32 -9.71 14.30 -12.32
C GLU A 32 -8.65 14.69 -13.37
N ARG A 33 -9.07 15.06 -14.57
CA ARG A 33 -8.20 15.38 -15.70
C ARG A 33 -8.11 16.88 -15.91
N ARG A 34 -6.89 17.36 -16.18
CA ARG A 34 -6.64 18.73 -16.67
C ARG A 34 -6.73 18.85 -18.20
N ARG A 35 -6.79 17.71 -18.90
CA ARG A 35 -6.75 17.61 -20.38
C ARG A 35 -7.60 16.46 -20.84
N ASP A 36 -8.13 16.58 -22.05
CA ASP A 36 -8.84 15.52 -22.76
C ASP A 36 -8.02 14.24 -22.88
N ILE A 37 -8.70 13.11 -23.07
CA ILE A 37 -8.06 11.82 -23.26
C ILE A 37 -7.51 11.77 -24.68
N SER A 38 -6.20 11.52 -24.82
CA SER A 38 -5.60 11.18 -26.11
C SER A 38 -5.31 9.68 -26.13
N PHE A 39 -6.02 8.96 -27.00
CA PHE A 39 -5.91 7.52 -27.18
C PHE A 39 -5.23 7.24 -28.53
N SER A 40 -4.02 6.67 -28.51
CA SER A 40 -3.33 6.32 -29.76
C SER A 40 -3.96 5.06 -30.35
N LEU A 41 -4.15 5.02 -31.67
CA LEU A 41 -4.70 3.86 -32.37
C LEU A 41 -3.54 3.09 -33.02
N ARG A 42 -3.06 2.05 -32.34
CA ARG A 42 -1.91 1.22 -32.73
C ARG A 42 -2.19 -0.25 -32.45
N ALA A 43 -1.33 -1.16 -32.91
CA ALA A 43 -1.51 -2.60 -32.70
C ALA A 43 -1.60 -2.97 -31.20
N GLU A 44 -0.94 -2.22 -30.31
CA GLU A 44 -0.96 -2.49 -28.87
C GLU A 44 -2.25 -2.01 -28.18
N THR A 45 -2.92 -1.00 -28.74
CA THR A 45 -4.07 -0.32 -28.11
C THR A 45 -5.39 -0.57 -28.83
N TRP A 46 -5.34 -1.08 -30.06
CA TRP A 46 -6.50 -1.50 -30.85
C TRP A 46 -6.17 -2.76 -31.68
N PRO A 47 -5.76 -3.86 -31.04
CA PRO A 47 -5.27 -5.06 -31.72
C PRO A 47 -6.29 -5.66 -32.70
N GLU A 48 -7.59 -5.56 -32.39
CA GLU A 48 -8.67 -6.11 -33.20
C GLU A 48 -8.71 -5.49 -34.60
N PHE A 49 -8.40 -4.20 -34.73
CA PHE A 49 -8.33 -3.55 -36.04
C PHE A 49 -7.11 -4.00 -36.84
N PHE A 50 -5.94 -4.09 -36.19
CA PHE A 50 -4.69 -4.48 -36.85
C PHE A 50 -4.64 -5.98 -37.21
N ALA A 51 -5.46 -6.81 -36.55
CA ALA A 51 -5.64 -8.22 -36.88
C ALA A 51 -6.45 -8.47 -38.17
N ILE A 52 -7.19 -7.47 -38.68
CA ILE A 52 -8.02 -7.63 -39.90
C ILE A 52 -7.11 -7.78 -41.12
N ALA A 53 -7.03 -8.97 -41.71
CA ALA A 53 -6.14 -9.24 -42.85
C ALA A 53 -6.65 -8.64 -44.18
N LEU A 54 -7.97 -8.56 -44.37
CA LEU A 54 -8.57 -8.08 -45.61
C LEU A 54 -8.66 -6.55 -45.63
N HIS A 55 -8.02 -5.92 -46.63
CA HIS A 55 -7.98 -4.45 -46.75
C HIS A 55 -9.39 -3.82 -46.83
N GLY A 56 -10.33 -4.46 -47.54
CA GLY A 56 -11.70 -3.96 -47.65
C GLY A 56 -12.45 -3.93 -46.32
N GLU A 57 -12.31 -4.96 -45.49
CA GLU A 57 -12.88 -5.01 -44.14
C GLU A 57 -12.23 -3.98 -43.22
N ARG A 58 -10.91 -3.81 -43.34
CA ARG A 58 -10.17 -2.80 -42.58
C ARG A 58 -10.64 -1.38 -42.92
N MET A 59 -10.81 -1.09 -44.21
CA MET A 59 -11.39 0.17 -44.70
C MET A 59 -12.82 0.38 -44.20
N PHE A 60 -13.62 -0.69 -44.11
CA PHE A 60 -14.97 -0.62 -43.57
C PHE A 60 -14.99 -0.22 -42.09
N VAL A 61 -14.16 -0.86 -41.26
CA VAL A 61 -14.03 -0.50 -39.84
C VAL A 61 -13.51 0.92 -39.67
N TRP A 62 -12.54 1.32 -40.51
CA TRP A 62 -12.01 2.68 -40.48
C TRP A 62 -13.07 3.74 -40.79
N ARG A 63 -13.88 3.54 -41.84
CA ARG A 63 -14.98 4.47 -42.17
C ARG A 63 -16.03 4.54 -41.06
N ALA A 64 -16.28 3.42 -40.36
CA ALA A 64 -17.16 3.42 -39.20
C ALA A 64 -16.57 4.25 -38.04
N LEU A 65 -15.25 4.21 -37.82
CA LEU A 65 -14.56 5.11 -36.88
C LEU A 65 -14.65 6.59 -37.32
N GLU A 66 -14.47 6.88 -38.60
CA GLU A 66 -14.60 8.26 -39.11
C GLU A 66 -16.01 8.81 -38.90
N ALA A 67 -17.04 7.97 -39.08
CA ALA A 67 -18.42 8.36 -38.79
C ALA A 67 -18.63 8.76 -37.31
N LEU A 68 -17.86 8.20 -36.38
CA LEU A 68 -17.90 8.60 -34.96
C LEU A 68 -17.37 10.01 -34.72
N GLN A 69 -16.58 10.60 -35.63
CA GLN A 69 -16.13 12.00 -35.51
C GLN A 69 -17.29 13.00 -35.58
N ALA A 70 -18.44 12.59 -36.14
CA ALA A 70 -19.64 13.43 -36.14
C ALA A 70 -20.19 13.67 -34.72
N GLN A 71 -19.78 12.84 -33.74
CA GLN A 71 -20.25 12.95 -32.37
C GLN A 71 -19.50 14.04 -31.60
N PRO A 72 -20.22 14.91 -30.85
CA PRO A 72 -19.59 15.95 -30.05
C PRO A 72 -18.55 15.40 -29.07
N GLY A 73 -17.33 15.93 -29.15
CA GLY A 73 -16.25 15.57 -28.22
C GLY A 73 -15.37 14.40 -28.65
N LEU A 74 -15.59 13.82 -29.84
CA LEU A 74 -14.66 12.91 -30.48
C LEU A 74 -13.93 13.62 -31.62
N ALA A 75 -12.60 13.52 -31.64
CA ALA A 75 -11.78 14.03 -32.73
C ALA A 75 -10.68 13.03 -33.08
N LEU A 76 -10.67 12.55 -34.33
CA LEU A 76 -9.57 11.73 -34.83
C LEU A 76 -8.51 12.64 -35.48
N VAL A 77 -7.29 12.56 -34.95
CA VAL A 77 -6.14 13.37 -35.31
C VAL A 77 -5.09 12.48 -35.97
N LEU A 78 -4.60 12.89 -37.13
CA LEU A 78 -3.52 12.21 -37.87
C LEU A 78 -2.22 13.03 -37.76
N ASP A 79 -1.06 12.36 -37.81
CA ASP A 79 0.23 13.05 -37.85
C ASP A 79 0.48 13.65 -39.24
N GLN A 80 0.35 14.97 -39.34
CA GLN A 80 0.53 15.71 -40.61
C GLN A 80 1.92 15.50 -41.23
N ARG A 81 2.96 15.24 -40.42
CA ARG A 81 4.32 14.97 -40.94
C ARG A 81 4.42 13.66 -41.70
N ARG A 82 3.51 12.72 -41.44
CA ARG A 82 3.39 11.45 -42.16
C ARG A 82 2.45 11.54 -43.36
N GLY A 83 1.70 12.64 -43.50
CA GLY A 83 0.77 12.84 -44.61
C GLY A 83 1.41 13.01 -45.98
N GLN A 84 2.71 13.38 -46.03
CA GLN A 84 3.48 13.49 -47.28
C GLN A 84 4.05 12.14 -47.77
N ARG A 85 3.80 11.04 -47.04
CA ARG A 85 4.26 9.70 -47.41
C ARG A 85 3.11 8.90 -48.00
N ASP A 86 3.43 8.00 -48.92
CA ASP A 86 2.48 7.04 -49.51
C ASP A 86 2.19 5.92 -48.50
N LEU A 87 1.52 6.30 -47.40
CA LEU A 87 1.14 5.45 -46.28
C LEU A 87 -0.37 5.40 -46.17
N ASP A 88 -0.88 4.24 -45.78
CA ASP A 88 -2.29 4.08 -45.44
C ASP A 88 -2.66 5.00 -44.27
N ILE A 89 -3.93 5.40 -44.21
CA ILE A 89 -4.46 6.32 -43.19
C ILE A 89 -4.22 5.85 -41.74
N TRP A 90 -4.27 4.55 -41.49
CA TRP A 90 -3.98 3.95 -40.17
C TRP A 90 -2.47 3.88 -39.83
N GLU A 91 -1.58 4.08 -40.80
CA GLU A 91 -0.12 4.13 -40.59
C GLU A 91 0.38 5.56 -40.30
N ARG A 92 -0.50 6.56 -40.45
CA ARG A 92 -0.24 7.98 -40.18
C ARG A 92 -0.34 8.33 -38.68
N SER A 93 -0.04 7.37 -37.82
CA SER A 93 -0.06 7.48 -36.34
C SER A 93 -1.37 8.11 -35.80
N PRO A 94 -2.54 7.56 -36.15
CA PRO A 94 -3.82 8.11 -35.72
C PRO A 94 -4.00 8.12 -34.20
N LYS A 95 -4.70 9.16 -33.72
CA LYS A 95 -5.08 9.32 -32.32
C LYS A 95 -6.53 9.77 -32.22
N LEU A 96 -7.27 9.20 -31.29
CA LEU A 96 -8.60 9.68 -30.93
C LEU A 96 -8.48 10.58 -29.69
N VAL A 97 -8.95 11.81 -29.81
CA VAL A 97 -9.09 12.75 -28.69
C VAL A 97 -10.54 12.69 -28.21
N ILE A 98 -10.73 12.43 -26.92
CA ILE A 98 -12.05 12.29 -26.28
C ILE A 98 -12.16 13.36 -25.20
N ALA A 99 -13.14 14.24 -25.36
CA ALA A 99 -13.53 15.26 -24.38
C ALA A 99 -14.65 14.75 -23.46
N GLU A 100 -14.84 15.41 -22.32
CA GLU A 100 -15.84 15.03 -21.29
C GLU A 100 -17.25 14.82 -21.87
N ARG A 101 -17.69 15.71 -22.78
CA ARG A 101 -19.01 15.62 -23.42
C ARG A 101 -19.25 14.35 -24.25
N ALA A 102 -18.20 13.62 -24.64
CA ALA A 102 -18.33 12.36 -25.37
C ALA A 102 -18.63 11.16 -24.47
N GLU A 103 -18.48 11.29 -23.14
CA GLU A 103 -18.67 10.16 -22.21
C GLU A 103 -20.09 9.60 -22.27
N ALA A 104 -21.11 10.47 -22.30
CA ALA A 104 -22.51 10.04 -22.36
C ALA A 104 -22.79 9.17 -23.61
N PHE A 105 -22.28 9.59 -24.76
CA PHE A 105 -22.36 8.83 -26.01
C PHE A 105 -21.64 7.48 -25.88
N LEU A 106 -20.39 7.46 -25.40
CA LEU A 106 -19.63 6.21 -25.27
C LEU A 106 -20.31 5.20 -24.34
N ARG A 107 -20.93 5.67 -23.25
CA ARG A 107 -21.66 4.80 -22.31
C ARG A 107 -22.94 4.25 -22.90
N ASP A 108 -23.72 5.08 -23.60
CA ASP A 108 -24.90 4.63 -24.33
C ASP A 108 -24.53 3.55 -25.36
N GLU A 109 -23.46 3.78 -26.11
CA GLU A 109 -23.02 2.88 -27.18
C GLU A 109 -22.43 1.55 -26.72
N THR A 110 -21.89 1.52 -25.51
CA THR A 110 -21.35 0.31 -24.88
C THR A 110 -22.35 -0.36 -23.93
N GLY A 111 -23.45 0.31 -23.59
CA GLY A 111 -24.36 -0.09 -22.51
C GLY A 111 -23.73 -0.07 -21.11
N ARG A 112 -22.54 0.54 -20.93
CA ARG A 112 -21.81 0.54 -19.66
C ARG A 112 -22.11 1.78 -18.82
N GLN A 113 -22.89 1.59 -17.77
CA GLN A 113 -23.13 2.62 -16.76
C GLN A 113 -21.89 2.86 -15.89
N PRO A 114 -21.72 4.07 -15.30
CA PRO A 114 -20.62 4.34 -14.37
C PRO A 114 -20.63 3.33 -13.22
N SER A 115 -19.45 2.84 -12.85
CA SER A 115 -19.35 1.94 -11.71
C SER A 115 -19.85 2.61 -10.42
N ALA A 116 -20.34 1.79 -9.48
CA ALA A 116 -20.81 2.30 -8.18
C ALA A 116 -19.74 3.18 -7.49
N LEU A 117 -18.46 2.84 -7.66
CA LEU A 117 -17.34 3.63 -7.14
C LEU A 117 -17.25 5.02 -7.78
N VAL A 118 -17.36 5.12 -9.11
CA VAL A 118 -17.29 6.41 -9.81
C VAL A 118 -18.43 7.32 -9.37
N THR A 119 -19.65 6.78 -9.33
CA THR A 119 -20.85 7.50 -8.86
C THR A 119 -20.69 7.95 -7.41
N TRP A 120 -20.25 7.05 -6.53
CA TRP A 120 -20.02 7.34 -5.12
C TRP A 120 -18.96 8.44 -4.95
N MET A 121 -17.89 8.42 -5.75
CA MET A 121 -16.83 9.41 -5.67
C MET A 121 -17.24 10.79 -6.19
N ALA A 122 -18.10 10.84 -7.21
CA ALA A 122 -18.69 12.10 -7.66
C ALA A 122 -19.57 12.72 -6.56
N GLN A 123 -20.42 11.91 -5.91
CA GLN A 123 -21.26 12.32 -4.79
C GLN A 123 -20.41 12.79 -3.60
N TRP A 124 -19.36 12.05 -3.22
CA TRP A 124 -18.42 12.43 -2.15
C TRP A 124 -17.79 13.81 -2.38
N ARG A 125 -17.35 14.10 -3.62
CA ARG A 125 -16.76 15.40 -3.96
C ARG A 125 -17.70 16.58 -3.78
N GLN A 126 -19.00 16.36 -3.98
CA GLN A 126 -20.02 17.37 -3.76
C GLN A 126 -20.41 17.48 -2.28
N ALA A 127 -20.52 16.34 -1.59
CA ALA A 127 -20.99 16.27 -0.21
C ALA A 127 -19.97 16.83 0.80
N VAL A 128 -18.67 16.64 0.59
CA VAL A 128 -17.60 17.14 1.51
C VAL A 128 -17.67 18.66 1.72
N PRO A 129 -17.57 19.51 0.69
CA PRO A 129 -17.62 20.96 0.86
C PRO A 129 -19.02 21.47 1.26
N ALA A 130 -20.08 20.69 1.02
CA ALA A 130 -21.41 21.01 1.50
C ALA A 130 -21.56 20.78 3.02
N ARG A 131 -20.83 19.80 3.58
CA ARG A 131 -20.93 19.43 5.00
C ARG A 131 -19.98 20.18 5.92
N PHE A 132 -18.79 20.51 5.44
CA PHE A 132 -17.71 21.11 6.23
C PHE A 132 -17.27 22.45 5.64
N SER A 133 -17.06 23.45 6.51
CA SER A 133 -16.56 24.78 6.13
C SER A 133 -15.03 24.90 6.21
N ASN A 134 -14.37 23.99 6.93
CA ASN A 134 -12.91 23.98 7.06
C ASN A 134 -12.27 23.50 5.75
N ALA A 135 -11.60 24.41 5.03
CA ALA A 135 -11.00 24.12 3.72
C ALA A 135 -9.90 23.04 3.77
N ALA A 136 -9.07 23.04 4.83
CA ALA A 136 -8.03 22.03 5.00
C ALA A 136 -8.65 20.65 5.25
N LEU A 137 -9.70 20.56 6.08
CA LEU A 137 -10.43 19.31 6.29
C LEU A 137 -11.02 18.79 4.97
N CYS A 138 -11.66 19.67 4.20
CA CYS A 138 -12.21 19.32 2.89
C CYS A 138 -11.13 18.77 1.95
N GLU A 139 -9.99 19.42 1.85
CA GLU A 139 -8.85 18.94 1.03
C GLU A 139 -8.38 17.55 1.47
N ARG A 140 -8.26 17.31 2.79
CA ARG A 140 -7.86 15.99 3.32
C ARG A 140 -8.89 14.90 3.01
N LEU A 141 -10.18 15.16 3.20
CA LEU A 141 -11.24 14.20 2.91
C LEU A 141 -11.42 13.94 1.40
N LEU A 142 -11.13 14.92 0.54
CA LEU A 142 -11.15 14.75 -0.92
C LEU A 142 -9.96 13.94 -1.43
N SER A 143 -8.76 14.15 -0.85
CA SER A 143 -7.55 13.40 -1.20
C SER A 143 -7.54 11.98 -0.62
N ARG A 144 -8.15 11.79 0.55
CA ARG A 144 -8.28 10.49 1.22
C ARG A 144 -9.73 10.23 1.64
N PRO A 145 -10.59 9.73 0.75
CA PRO A 145 -11.99 9.45 1.06
C PRO A 145 -12.19 8.33 2.08
N VAL A 146 -13.25 8.43 2.89
CA VAL A 146 -13.71 7.34 3.78
C VAL A 146 -14.69 6.46 3.01
N LEU A 147 -14.17 5.54 2.19
CA LEU A 147 -14.98 4.80 1.21
C LEU A 147 -15.80 3.67 1.85
N ILE A 148 -17.13 3.79 1.83
CA ILE A 148 -18.06 2.71 2.22
C ILE A 148 -19.16 2.61 1.16
N LEU A 149 -18.95 1.77 0.14
CA LEU A 149 -19.83 1.68 -1.04
C LEU A 149 -21.28 1.29 -0.71
N SER A 150 -21.52 0.61 0.41
CA SER A 150 -22.87 0.22 0.86
C SER A 150 -23.65 1.36 1.52
N ARG A 151 -23.06 2.56 1.63
CA ARG A 151 -23.63 3.74 2.30
C ARG A 151 -23.45 4.97 1.42
N SER A 152 -24.36 5.94 1.49
CA SER A 152 -24.17 7.18 0.74
C SER A 152 -23.05 8.03 1.35
N PRO A 153 -22.33 8.84 0.56
CA PRO A 153 -21.34 9.78 1.06
C PRO A 153 -21.83 10.68 2.20
N GLU A 154 -23.06 11.18 2.10
CA GLU A 154 -23.66 12.07 3.10
C GLU A 154 -23.76 11.38 4.45
N HIS A 155 -24.27 10.15 4.48
CA HIS A 155 -24.38 9.37 5.72
C HIS A 155 -23.00 9.06 6.31
N VAL A 156 -22.00 8.78 5.47
CA VAL A 156 -20.62 8.58 5.94
C VAL A 156 -20.05 9.87 6.54
N LEU A 157 -20.32 11.03 5.94
CA LEU A 157 -19.86 12.33 6.44
C LEU A 157 -20.60 12.77 7.71
N GLU A 158 -21.89 12.44 7.85
CA GLU A 158 -22.63 12.57 9.11
C GLU A 158 -21.94 11.79 10.21
N ARG A 159 -21.66 10.50 9.95
CA ARG A 159 -20.91 9.68 10.90
C ARG A 159 -19.55 10.26 11.21
N PHE A 160 -18.82 10.75 10.22
CA PHE A 160 -17.52 11.37 10.42
C PHE A 160 -17.60 12.61 11.33
N ALA A 161 -18.59 13.49 11.13
CA ALA A 161 -18.75 14.70 11.94
C ALA A 161 -19.04 14.40 13.42
N ASP A 162 -19.83 13.35 13.67
CA ASP A 162 -20.19 12.90 15.02
C ASP A 162 -19.01 12.34 15.84
N ILE A 163 -17.84 12.11 15.23
CA ILE A 163 -16.61 11.76 15.95
C ILE A 163 -16.30 12.79 17.05
N SER A 164 -16.67 14.05 16.84
CA SER A 164 -16.53 15.13 17.84
C SER A 164 -17.20 14.82 19.18
N ALA A 165 -18.29 14.05 19.19
CA ALA A 165 -18.96 13.64 20.43
C ALA A 165 -18.11 12.65 21.26
N LEU A 166 -17.16 11.96 20.63
CA LEU A 166 -16.29 10.96 21.26
C LEU A 166 -14.95 11.55 21.72
N ALA A 167 -14.64 12.82 21.41
CA ALA A 167 -13.33 13.42 21.66
C ALA A 167 -12.92 13.44 23.15
N GLY A 168 -13.90 13.47 24.06
CA GLY A 168 -13.67 13.39 25.50
C GLY A 168 -13.54 11.96 26.05
N GLU A 169 -13.77 10.94 25.23
CA GLU A 169 -13.63 9.55 25.65
C GLU A 169 -12.21 9.04 25.43
N ASN A 170 -11.68 8.27 26.37
CA ASN A 170 -10.36 7.64 26.27
C ASN A 170 -10.40 6.40 25.35
N LEU A 171 -10.67 6.63 24.06
CA LEU A 171 -10.82 5.59 23.03
C LEU A 171 -9.63 5.56 22.07
N MET A 172 -9.29 4.37 21.61
CA MET A 172 -8.38 4.19 20.48
C MET A 172 -9.11 4.47 19.15
N LEU A 173 -8.35 4.85 18.11
CA LEU A 173 -8.89 5.19 16.79
C LEU A 173 -9.78 4.08 16.19
N HIS A 174 -9.42 2.82 16.43
CA HIS A 174 -10.19 1.69 15.91
C HIS A 174 -11.52 1.47 16.66
N GLU A 175 -11.60 1.88 17.93
CA GLU A 175 -12.83 1.84 18.71
C GLU A 175 -13.77 2.95 18.25
N VAL A 176 -13.24 4.16 18.03
CA VAL A 176 -13.95 5.28 17.40
C VAL A 176 -14.49 4.86 16.03
N ALA A 177 -13.65 4.29 15.18
CA ALA A 177 -14.03 3.79 13.87
C ALA A 177 -15.16 2.75 13.97
N SER A 178 -15.03 1.77 14.87
CA SER A 178 -16.04 0.72 15.07
C SER A 178 -17.38 1.27 15.57
N ARG A 179 -17.36 2.19 16.55
CA ARG A 179 -18.57 2.80 17.10
C ARG A 179 -19.28 3.67 16.08
N GLN A 180 -18.51 4.41 15.28
CA GLN A 180 -19.05 5.42 14.39
C GLN A 180 -19.41 4.89 13.00
N PHE A 181 -18.76 3.83 12.54
CA PHE A 181 -18.93 3.30 11.18
C PHE A 181 -19.34 1.82 11.18
N TRP A 182 -20.48 1.49 11.80
CA TRP A 182 -21.12 0.17 11.70
C TRP A 182 -20.21 -1.03 12.01
N GLY A 183 -19.30 -0.90 12.97
CA GLY A 183 -18.35 -1.96 13.33
C GLY A 183 -17.09 -2.04 12.46
N LEU A 184 -16.88 -1.09 11.53
CA LEU A 184 -15.72 -1.08 10.64
C LEU A 184 -14.49 -0.46 11.33
N SER A 185 -13.81 -1.25 12.14
CA SER A 185 -12.69 -0.80 13.01
C SER A 185 -11.45 -0.26 12.29
N LYS A 186 -11.30 -0.45 10.98
CA LYS A 186 -10.12 0.00 10.20
C LYS A 186 -10.41 1.18 9.28
N ILE A 187 -11.67 1.64 9.20
CA ILE A 187 -12.07 2.60 8.16
C ILE A 187 -11.40 3.98 8.30
N LEU A 188 -11.00 4.33 9.53
CA LEU A 188 -10.31 5.58 9.82
C LEU A 188 -8.77 5.47 9.73
N ASN A 189 -8.22 4.32 9.29
CA ASN A 189 -6.77 4.16 9.19
C ASN A 189 -6.17 5.20 8.22
N GLY A 190 -5.27 6.03 8.75
CA GLY A 190 -4.63 7.13 8.02
C GLY A 190 -5.49 8.39 7.88
N GLN A 191 -6.61 8.47 8.60
CA GLN A 191 -7.46 9.67 8.68
C GLN A 191 -7.14 10.56 9.89
N GLN A 192 -6.05 10.30 10.62
CA GLN A 192 -5.70 11.02 11.85
C GLN A 192 -5.65 12.54 11.63
N GLU A 193 -5.06 13.01 10.53
CA GLU A 193 -4.99 14.45 10.22
C GLU A 193 -6.36 15.06 9.92
N ALA A 194 -7.24 14.33 9.21
CA ALA A 194 -8.61 14.79 8.98
C ALA A 194 -9.40 14.87 10.29
N ILE A 195 -9.18 13.93 11.23
CA ILE A 195 -9.80 13.97 12.55
C ILE A 195 -9.26 15.12 13.39
N ALA A 196 -7.94 15.36 13.36
CA ALA A 196 -7.33 16.50 14.06
C ALA A 196 -7.94 17.83 13.59
N LEU A 197 -8.07 18.00 12.27
CA LEU A 197 -8.73 19.17 11.65
C LEU A 197 -10.22 19.27 11.95
N LEU A 198 -10.93 18.14 12.07
CA LEU A 198 -12.34 18.12 12.48
C LEU A 198 -12.52 18.62 13.91
N LEU A 199 -11.61 18.26 14.81
CA LEU A 199 -11.67 18.56 16.23
C LEU A 199 -10.97 19.87 16.61
N ASP A 200 -10.38 20.57 15.64
CA ASP A 200 -9.57 21.78 15.85
C ASP A 200 -8.41 21.54 16.83
N THR A 201 -7.66 20.46 16.60
CA THR A 201 -6.51 20.03 17.40
C THR A 201 -5.28 19.82 16.53
N ASP A 202 -4.08 20.01 17.08
CA ASP A 202 -2.82 19.81 16.35
C ASP A 202 -2.58 18.33 15.99
N VAL A 203 -3.03 17.42 16.85
CA VAL A 203 -2.82 15.99 16.72
C VAL A 203 -4.12 15.27 17.05
N CYS A 204 -4.41 14.19 16.30
CA CYS A 204 -5.57 13.34 16.57
C CYS A 204 -5.53 12.84 18.02
N PRO A 205 -6.58 13.08 18.82
CA PRO A 205 -6.61 12.69 20.23
C PRO A 205 -6.79 11.19 20.43
N PHE A 206 -7.19 10.45 19.39
CA PHE A 206 -7.40 9.01 19.45
C PHE A 206 -6.12 8.27 19.08
N PRO A 207 -5.44 7.62 20.04
CA PRO A 207 -4.25 6.85 19.74
C PRO A 207 -4.56 5.66 18.84
N ASP A 208 -3.60 5.30 17.99
CA ASP A 208 -3.63 4.01 17.32
C ASP A 208 -3.41 2.88 18.31
N LYS A 209 -3.73 1.64 17.89
CA LYS A 209 -3.42 0.45 18.68
C LYS A 209 -1.90 0.43 18.99
N PRO A 210 -1.51 0.30 20.28
CA PRO A 210 -0.10 0.26 20.65
C PRO A 210 0.56 -1.03 20.15
N VAL A 211 1.87 -0.95 19.91
CA VAL A 211 2.69 -2.12 19.60
C VAL A 211 2.81 -2.99 20.82
N GLN A 212 2.40 -4.25 20.73
CA GLN A 212 2.60 -5.18 21.83
C GLN A 212 4.03 -5.69 21.80
N LEU A 213 4.73 -5.49 22.92
CA LEU A 213 6.10 -5.95 23.14
C LEU A 213 6.07 -7.03 24.22
N LEU A 214 6.56 -8.22 23.89
CA LEU A 214 6.81 -9.28 24.87
C LEU A 214 8.29 -9.25 25.23
N VAL A 215 8.60 -9.22 26.53
CA VAL A 215 9.95 -9.11 27.05
C VAL A 215 10.29 -10.32 27.90
N ALA A 216 11.38 -11.00 27.56
CA ALA A 216 11.99 -12.06 28.36
C ALA A 216 13.47 -11.75 28.58
N THR A 217 14.15 -12.52 29.43
CA THR A 217 15.57 -12.31 29.71
C THR A 217 16.34 -13.62 29.87
N ARG A 218 17.57 -13.63 29.36
CA ARG A 218 18.59 -14.68 29.56
C ARG A 218 19.80 -14.12 30.30
N THR A 219 19.58 -13.15 31.17
CA THR A 219 20.63 -12.50 31.96
C THR A 219 20.05 -11.88 33.23
N ALA A 220 20.91 -11.68 34.23
CA ALA A 220 20.58 -10.91 35.44
C ALA A 220 21.08 -9.46 35.34
N ASP A 221 21.86 -9.12 34.31
CA ASP A 221 22.45 -7.78 34.13
C ASP A 221 21.41 -6.78 33.56
N PRO A 222 21.03 -5.73 34.29
CA PRO A 222 20.12 -4.70 33.80
C PRO A 222 20.63 -3.92 32.59
N ALA A 223 21.95 -3.85 32.37
CA ALA A 223 22.58 -3.15 31.26
C ALA A 223 22.83 -4.03 30.03
N ALA A 224 22.45 -5.32 30.10
CA ALA A 224 22.66 -6.28 29.03
C ALA A 224 22.10 -5.82 27.67
N PRO A 225 22.72 -6.22 26.54
CA PRO A 225 22.23 -5.88 25.22
C PRO A 225 20.80 -6.38 24.96
N ILE A 226 20.09 -5.68 24.06
CA ILE A 226 18.74 -6.03 23.63
C ILE A 226 18.80 -6.83 22.34
N LEU A 227 18.01 -7.90 22.24
CA LEU A 227 17.80 -8.64 21.01
C LEU A 227 16.31 -8.65 20.64
N PHE A 228 15.98 -7.95 19.57
CA PHE A 228 14.67 -8.03 18.92
C PHE A 228 14.57 -9.32 18.11
N VAL A 229 13.50 -10.07 18.33
CA VAL A 229 13.21 -11.34 17.67
C VAL A 229 11.92 -11.18 16.86
N GLU A 230 11.98 -11.42 15.55
CA GLU A 230 10.83 -11.26 14.67
C GLU A 230 9.74 -12.30 14.94
N ASN A 231 10.13 -13.58 15.04
CA ASN A 231 9.18 -14.68 15.14
C ASN A 231 8.80 -15.00 16.60
N ALA A 232 7.50 -15.14 16.86
CA ALA A 232 6.98 -15.43 18.20
C ALA A 232 7.40 -16.82 18.72
N ALA A 233 7.38 -17.86 17.87
CA ALA A 233 7.76 -19.20 18.29
C ALA A 233 9.26 -19.28 18.61
N THR A 234 10.08 -18.57 17.83
CA THR A 234 11.51 -18.47 18.09
C THR A 234 11.80 -17.66 19.36
N PHE A 235 11.07 -16.57 19.61
CA PHE A 235 11.16 -15.83 20.86
C PHE A 235 10.90 -16.73 22.07
N GLU A 236 9.84 -17.55 22.04
CA GLU A 236 9.54 -18.51 23.11
C GLU A 236 10.64 -19.57 23.27
N ALA A 237 11.22 -20.05 22.16
CA ALA A 237 12.35 -20.98 22.18
C ALA A 237 13.58 -20.38 22.89
N MET A 238 13.92 -19.13 22.56
CA MET A 238 15.02 -18.40 23.19
C MET A 238 14.74 -18.12 24.66
N ALA A 239 13.54 -17.67 25.00
CA ALA A 239 13.13 -17.41 26.38
C ALA A 239 13.22 -18.67 27.25
N ALA A 240 12.83 -19.82 26.72
CA ALA A 240 12.97 -21.13 27.35
C ALA A 240 14.43 -21.63 27.45
N GLY A 241 15.38 -20.97 26.79
CA GLY A 241 16.80 -21.34 26.81
C GLY A 241 17.17 -22.45 25.84
N ARG A 242 16.35 -22.72 24.82
CA ARG A 242 16.67 -23.73 23.77
C ARG A 242 17.76 -23.26 22.81
N ILE A 243 17.99 -21.94 22.73
CA ILE A 243 19.03 -21.33 21.90
C ILE A 243 20.05 -20.67 22.83
N SER A 244 21.16 -21.37 23.10
CA SER A 244 22.18 -20.93 24.06
C SER A 244 22.91 -19.65 23.65
N ALA A 245 22.98 -19.35 22.35
CA ALA A 245 23.56 -18.11 21.85
C ALA A 245 22.82 -16.86 22.36
N ALA A 246 21.56 -17.01 22.81
CA ALA A 246 20.74 -15.94 23.40
C ALA A 246 21.14 -15.56 24.84
N GLU A 247 22.02 -16.33 25.49
CA GLU A 247 22.49 -16.02 26.85
C GLU A 247 23.16 -14.65 26.90
N GLY A 248 22.93 -13.91 27.99
CA GLY A 248 23.45 -12.55 28.14
C GLY A 248 22.55 -11.46 27.53
N PHE A 249 21.43 -11.78 26.88
CA PHE A 249 20.53 -10.80 26.27
C PHE A 249 19.22 -10.61 27.05
N VAL A 250 18.65 -9.40 26.91
CA VAL A 250 17.22 -9.17 27.07
C VAL A 250 16.55 -9.36 25.72
N LEU A 251 15.50 -10.19 25.68
CA LEU A 251 14.81 -10.57 24.46
C LEU A 251 13.53 -9.76 24.33
N ILE A 252 13.25 -9.24 23.12
CA ILE A 252 12.02 -8.51 22.83
C ILE A 252 11.39 -9.07 21.55
N TYR A 253 10.16 -9.56 21.64
CA TYR A 253 9.31 -9.80 20.47
C TYR A 253 8.31 -8.64 20.32
N ALA A 254 8.05 -8.24 19.09
CA ALA A 254 7.18 -7.11 18.77
C ALA A 254 6.17 -7.48 17.68
N SER A 255 4.87 -7.45 18.02
CA SER A 255 3.82 -7.83 17.08
C SER A 255 3.66 -6.80 15.96
N GLY A 256 3.76 -7.21 14.69
CA GLY A 256 3.42 -6.34 13.54
C GLY A 256 4.43 -5.23 13.26
N TYR A 257 5.72 -5.57 13.30
CA TYR A 257 6.86 -4.65 13.36
C TYR A 257 6.95 -3.56 12.26
N LYS A 258 6.67 -3.91 11.00
CA LYS A 258 7.04 -3.08 9.82
C LYS A 258 6.51 -1.64 9.82
N ALA A 259 5.35 -1.37 10.41
CA ALA A 259 4.73 -0.02 10.40
C ALA A 259 4.88 0.72 11.75
N SER A 260 5.40 0.04 12.77
CA SER A 260 5.11 0.41 14.15
C SER A 260 6.36 0.74 14.98
N ALA A 261 7.55 0.41 14.44
CA ALA A 261 8.85 0.72 15.03
C ALA A 261 8.99 2.19 15.45
N ARG A 262 8.52 3.15 14.63
CA ARG A 262 8.63 4.60 14.90
C ARG A 262 8.01 5.05 16.22
N ARG A 263 6.97 4.35 16.70
CA ARG A 263 6.26 4.68 17.95
C ARG A 263 6.73 3.83 19.13
N LEU A 264 7.65 2.89 18.91
CA LEU A 264 8.04 1.88 19.89
C LEU A 264 8.57 2.49 21.19
N ARG A 265 9.30 3.62 21.09
CA ARG A 265 9.82 4.38 22.25
C ARG A 265 8.80 5.31 22.91
N GLN A 266 7.66 5.59 22.28
CA GLN A 266 6.62 6.47 22.86
C GLN A 266 5.82 5.70 23.92
N PRO A 267 5.59 6.24 25.13
CA PRO A 267 4.84 5.55 26.19
C PRO A 267 3.44 5.07 25.77
N MET A 268 2.74 5.83 24.92
CA MET A 268 1.44 5.44 24.37
C MET A 268 1.54 4.67 23.04
N GLY A 269 2.74 4.55 22.48
CA GLY A 269 2.99 3.89 21.21
C GLY A 269 3.25 2.39 21.34
N SER A 270 3.59 1.91 22.53
CA SER A 270 3.82 0.50 22.84
C SER A 270 3.17 0.06 24.15
N SER A 271 2.89 -1.23 24.27
CA SER A 271 2.42 -1.89 25.49
C SER A 271 3.36 -3.05 25.78
N VAL A 272 4.02 -2.99 26.95
CA VAL A 272 5.08 -3.92 27.33
C VAL A 272 4.53 -4.97 28.28
N TYR A 273 4.80 -6.24 27.98
CA TYR A 273 4.45 -7.39 28.80
C TYR A 273 5.72 -8.15 29.15
N PHE A 274 5.98 -8.33 30.44
CA PHE A 274 7.16 -9.03 30.92
C PHE A 274 6.84 -10.48 31.26
N ALA A 275 7.67 -11.40 30.76
CA ALA A 275 7.69 -12.77 31.25
C ALA A 275 8.12 -12.80 32.73
N PRO A 276 7.62 -13.74 33.55
CA PRO A 276 8.01 -13.86 34.97
C PRO A 276 9.52 -13.90 35.20
N SER A 277 10.25 -14.56 34.28
CA SER A 277 11.71 -14.67 34.28
C SER A 277 12.45 -13.34 34.37
N VAL A 278 11.85 -12.23 33.93
CA VAL A 278 12.43 -10.89 34.03
C VAL A 278 12.62 -10.48 35.48
N PHE A 279 11.58 -10.65 36.31
CA PHE A 279 11.63 -10.24 37.71
C PHE A 279 12.25 -11.29 38.61
N GLU A 280 12.10 -12.58 38.28
CA GLU A 280 12.73 -13.69 39.01
C GLU A 280 14.26 -13.63 38.95
N ARG A 281 14.84 -13.23 37.81
CA ARG A 281 16.30 -13.10 37.68
C ARG A 281 16.84 -11.85 38.35
N ASN A 282 16.19 -10.71 38.15
CA ASN A 282 16.55 -9.44 38.78
C ASN A 282 15.36 -8.47 38.75
N THR A 283 14.88 -8.07 39.92
CA THR A 283 13.70 -7.19 40.06
C THR A 283 13.90 -5.81 39.39
N ALA A 284 15.13 -5.36 39.18
CA ALA A 284 15.44 -4.09 38.51
C ALA A 284 15.38 -4.17 36.97
N LEU A 285 15.34 -5.36 36.37
CA LEU A 285 15.37 -5.53 34.91
C LEU A 285 14.17 -4.87 34.22
N GLY A 286 12.97 -5.10 34.73
CA GLY A 286 11.76 -4.54 34.13
C GLY A 286 11.80 -3.01 34.07
N LEU A 287 12.23 -2.37 35.16
CA LEU A 287 12.40 -0.91 35.20
C LEU A 287 13.51 -0.45 34.25
N SER A 288 14.65 -1.12 34.22
CA SER A 288 15.74 -0.81 33.27
C SER A 288 15.26 -0.85 31.82
N VAL A 289 14.49 -1.87 31.43
CA VAL A 289 13.95 -1.98 30.07
C VAL A 289 12.98 -0.83 29.76
N LEU A 290 12.07 -0.49 30.68
CA LEU A 290 11.15 0.64 30.47
C LEU A 290 11.88 1.98 30.39
N THR A 291 12.86 2.21 31.27
CA THR A 291 13.68 3.43 31.26
C THR A 291 14.49 3.55 29.96
N TRP A 292 15.06 2.46 29.47
CA TRP A 292 15.76 2.44 28.19
C TRP A 292 14.81 2.66 27.00
N LEU A 293 13.66 1.98 27.00
CA LEU A 293 12.70 2.01 25.90
C LEU A 293 12.09 3.41 25.73
N HIS A 294 11.71 4.06 26.83
CA HIS A 294 11.03 5.36 26.82
C HIS A 294 11.96 6.56 27.08
N GLY A 295 13.23 6.31 27.40
CA GLY A 295 14.23 7.34 27.64
C GLY A 295 14.88 7.84 26.35
N ASN A 296 16.00 8.56 26.50
CA ASN A 296 16.86 9.00 25.40
C ASN A 296 18.18 8.22 25.34
N ASP A 297 18.32 7.16 26.14
CA ASP A 297 19.49 6.30 26.09
C ASP A 297 19.51 5.51 24.77
N MET A 298 20.57 5.74 23.99
CA MET A 298 20.88 5.09 22.72
C MET A 298 22.17 4.26 22.80
N THR A 299 22.78 4.17 23.97
CA THR A 299 24.09 3.53 24.17
C THR A 299 23.97 2.02 24.37
N ARG A 300 22.83 1.55 24.88
CA ARG A 300 22.55 0.13 25.04
C ARG A 300 22.54 -0.57 23.68
N PRO A 301 23.39 -1.60 23.45
CA PRO A 301 23.45 -2.27 22.16
C PRO A 301 22.12 -2.93 21.82
N VAL A 302 21.70 -2.77 20.56
CA VAL A 302 20.47 -3.33 20.01
C VAL A 302 20.81 -4.25 18.85
N HIS A 303 20.30 -5.46 18.93
CA HIS A 303 20.42 -6.46 17.89
C HIS A 303 19.04 -6.87 17.38
N PHE A 304 18.99 -7.35 16.15
CA PHE A 304 17.78 -7.86 15.53
C PHE A 304 18.04 -9.19 14.87
N TRP A 305 17.11 -10.13 15.04
CA TRP A 305 17.10 -11.41 14.35
C TRP A 305 15.70 -11.73 13.86
N GLY A 306 15.59 -11.96 12.56
CA GLY A 306 14.35 -12.37 11.90
C GLY A 306 14.67 -13.33 10.76
N ASP A 307 13.69 -13.51 9.87
CA ASP A 307 13.87 -14.37 8.70
C ASP A 307 15.02 -13.84 7.82
N LEU A 308 15.76 -14.77 7.21
CA LEU A 308 16.73 -14.42 6.18
C LEU A 308 15.98 -14.26 4.85
N ASP A 309 15.31 -13.11 4.72
CA ASP A 309 14.61 -12.65 3.53
C ASP A 309 14.60 -11.11 3.41
N PHE A 310 13.99 -10.57 2.36
CA PHE A 310 13.93 -9.12 2.16
C PHE A 310 13.00 -8.42 3.17
N ALA A 311 11.99 -9.11 3.69
CA ALA A 311 11.08 -8.59 4.69
C ALA A 311 11.78 -8.37 6.04
N GLY A 312 12.55 -9.35 6.52
CA GLY A 312 13.36 -9.27 7.73
C GLY A 312 14.42 -8.17 7.64
N MET A 313 15.11 -8.06 6.49
CA MET A 313 16.04 -6.95 6.25
C MET A 313 15.32 -5.58 6.21
N GLY A 314 14.11 -5.52 5.67
CA GLY A 314 13.26 -4.33 5.72
C GLY A 314 12.86 -3.95 7.16
N ILE A 315 12.61 -4.95 8.02
CA ILE A 315 12.34 -4.74 9.44
C ILE A 315 13.56 -4.14 10.15
N LEU A 316 14.76 -4.69 9.93
CA LEU A 316 16.00 -4.12 10.47
C LEU A 316 16.19 -2.67 10.06
N LYS A 317 15.93 -2.36 8.79
CA LYS A 317 16.01 -0.99 8.27
C LYS A 317 15.06 -0.04 9.01
N GLU A 318 13.81 -0.45 9.25
CA GLU A 318 12.85 0.38 10.01
C GLU A 318 13.18 0.44 11.51
N LEU A 319 13.71 -0.63 12.11
CA LEU A 319 14.23 -0.60 13.49
C LEU A 319 15.32 0.47 13.64
N ARG A 320 16.19 0.60 12.64
CA ARG A 320 17.28 1.59 12.62
C ARG A 320 16.82 3.05 12.54
N VAL A 321 15.57 3.31 12.15
CA VAL A 321 14.98 4.65 12.27
C VAL A 321 14.85 5.07 13.74
N VAL A 322 14.61 4.11 14.63
CA VAL A 322 14.39 4.35 16.06
C VAL A 322 15.64 4.04 16.89
N PHE A 323 16.43 3.07 16.46
CA PHE A 323 17.70 2.67 17.08
C PHE A 323 18.80 2.70 16.01
N PRO A 324 19.41 3.88 15.74
CA PRO A 324 20.34 4.07 14.63
C PRO A 324 21.55 3.12 14.62
N GLU A 325 21.94 2.59 15.77
CA GLU A 325 23.06 1.64 15.89
C GLU A 325 22.63 0.18 15.90
N ALA A 326 21.34 -0.14 15.70
CA ALA A 326 20.85 -1.51 15.72
C ALA A 326 21.53 -2.37 14.64
N GLN A 327 22.02 -3.54 15.04
CA GLN A 327 22.75 -4.47 14.18
C GLN A 327 21.96 -5.75 13.91
N ALA A 328 22.17 -6.36 12.75
CA ALA A 328 21.80 -7.75 12.54
C ALA A 328 22.58 -8.64 13.53
N TRP A 329 21.88 -9.55 14.21
CA TRP A 329 22.50 -10.45 15.18
C TRP A 329 23.27 -11.56 14.46
N GLN A 330 24.59 -11.40 14.40
CA GLN A 330 25.47 -12.27 13.59
C GLN A 330 25.30 -13.76 13.93
N ALA A 331 25.29 -14.14 15.21
CA ALA A 331 25.18 -15.54 15.60
C ALA A 331 23.91 -16.23 15.05
N GLY A 332 22.77 -15.54 15.03
CA GLY A 332 21.54 -16.08 14.45
C GLY A 332 21.55 -16.12 12.93
N TYR A 333 22.06 -15.07 12.28
CA TYR A 333 22.09 -15.01 10.82
C TYR A 333 23.19 -15.88 10.19
N ASP A 334 24.33 -16.10 10.86
CA ASP A 334 25.37 -17.02 10.40
C ASP A 334 24.83 -18.46 10.32
N ALA A 335 23.96 -18.83 11.27
CA ALA A 335 23.27 -20.12 11.25
C ALA A 335 22.31 -20.19 10.05
N LEU A 336 21.48 -19.18 9.81
CA LEU A 336 20.58 -19.12 8.63
C LEU A 336 21.35 -19.10 7.30
N LEU A 337 22.50 -18.41 7.23
CA LEU A 337 23.38 -18.43 6.06
C LEU A 337 23.92 -19.82 5.78
N THR A 338 24.21 -20.60 6.82
CA THR A 338 24.68 -21.99 6.68
C THR A 338 23.61 -22.83 5.99
N HIS A 339 22.35 -22.74 6.41
CA HIS A 339 21.23 -23.41 5.73
C HIS A 339 21.04 -22.90 4.29
N LEU A 340 21.13 -21.58 4.08
CA LEU A 340 21.01 -20.98 2.75
C LEU A 340 22.08 -21.51 1.78
N PHE A 341 23.32 -21.65 2.22
CA PHE A 341 24.42 -22.20 1.41
C PHE A 341 24.38 -23.72 1.27
N ALA A 342 23.74 -24.43 2.20
CA ALA A 342 23.48 -25.86 2.12
C ALA A 342 22.27 -26.21 1.23
N GLU A 343 21.65 -25.20 0.58
CA GLU A 343 20.41 -25.33 -0.19
C GLU A 343 19.18 -25.77 0.63
N GLU A 344 19.27 -25.70 1.96
CA GLU A 344 18.17 -25.91 2.90
C GLU A 344 17.35 -24.62 3.05
N SER A 345 16.78 -24.17 1.93
CA SER A 345 16.10 -22.89 1.77
C SER A 345 14.90 -23.03 0.84
N HIS A 346 14.07 -22.01 0.71
CA HIS A 346 12.93 -22.00 -0.21
C HIS A 346 12.94 -20.78 -1.14
N ALA A 347 12.31 -20.91 -2.30
CA ALA A 347 12.08 -19.81 -3.22
C ALA A 347 10.97 -18.87 -2.68
N PRO A 348 10.91 -17.60 -3.15
CA PRO A 348 9.90 -16.65 -2.68
C PRO A 348 8.45 -17.09 -2.96
N ASP A 349 8.21 -17.74 -4.09
CA ASP A 349 6.88 -18.24 -4.50
C ASP A 349 6.42 -19.46 -3.69
N GLU A 350 7.34 -20.31 -3.25
CA GLU A 350 7.05 -21.47 -2.39
C GLU A 350 6.45 -21.08 -1.04
N ALA A 351 6.76 -19.87 -0.54
CA ALA A 351 6.35 -19.38 0.78
C ALA A 351 5.43 -18.14 0.75
N LYS A 352 4.80 -17.82 -0.39
CA LYS A 352 3.97 -16.60 -0.57
C LYS A 352 4.74 -15.29 -0.27
N LYS A 353 6.04 -15.29 -0.50
CA LYS A 353 6.98 -14.15 -0.30
C LYS A 353 7.35 -13.45 -1.62
N SER A 354 6.74 -13.80 -2.76
CA SER A 354 7.02 -13.17 -4.07
C SER A 354 6.77 -11.66 -4.15
N GLY A 355 5.93 -11.12 -3.25
CA GLY A 355 5.66 -9.69 -3.15
C GLY A 355 6.71 -8.88 -2.38
N GLN A 356 7.72 -9.53 -1.82
CA GLN A 356 8.77 -8.84 -1.08
C GLN A 356 9.67 -8.03 -2.04
N THR A 357 9.97 -6.80 -1.65
CA THR A 357 10.86 -5.90 -2.41
C THR A 357 12.20 -5.80 -1.69
N ASP A 358 13.30 -5.84 -2.45
CA ASP A 358 14.64 -5.59 -1.93
C ASP A 358 14.69 -4.23 -1.20
N PRO A 359 15.07 -4.18 0.09
CA PRO A 359 15.10 -2.93 0.86
C PRO A 359 16.25 -1.98 0.47
N GLY A 360 17.13 -2.38 -0.46
CA GLY A 360 18.31 -1.62 -0.85
C GLY A 360 19.40 -1.72 0.23
N LEU A 361 19.81 -0.57 0.79
CA LEU A 361 20.70 -0.53 1.96
C LEU A 361 19.88 -0.38 3.24
N THR A 362 20.31 -1.08 4.29
CA THR A 362 19.74 -1.03 5.64
C THR A 362 20.52 -0.08 6.56
N GLY A 363 21.80 0.17 6.26
CA GLY A 363 22.74 0.88 7.11
C GLY A 363 23.39 0.00 8.18
N CYS A 364 23.03 -1.28 8.28
CA CYS A 364 23.76 -2.25 9.09
C CYS A 364 24.84 -2.90 8.22
N ARG A 365 26.11 -2.74 8.61
CA ARG A 365 27.26 -3.23 7.83
C ARG A 365 27.14 -4.71 7.48
N TYR A 366 26.85 -5.55 8.48
CA TYR A 366 26.75 -6.99 8.27
C TYR A 366 25.57 -7.37 7.36
N ALA A 367 24.43 -6.69 7.48
CA ALA A 367 23.31 -6.91 6.57
C ALA A 367 23.63 -6.48 5.12
N ASP A 368 24.28 -5.32 4.96
CA ASP A 368 24.55 -4.73 3.64
C ASP A 368 25.72 -5.39 2.91
N GLU A 369 26.74 -5.86 3.65
CA GLU A 369 27.95 -6.49 3.09
C GLU A 369 27.86 -8.03 3.01
N VAL A 370 27.00 -8.67 3.80
CA VAL A 370 26.93 -10.15 3.89
C VAL A 370 25.55 -10.69 3.54
N LEU A 371 24.50 -10.30 4.28
CA LEU A 371 23.17 -10.92 4.17
C LEU A 371 22.46 -10.60 2.85
N LEU A 372 22.33 -9.31 2.53
CA LEU A 372 21.66 -8.87 1.30
C LEU A 372 22.37 -9.35 0.03
N PRO A 373 23.72 -9.32 -0.06
CA PRO A 373 24.43 -9.95 -1.18
C PRO A 373 24.13 -11.44 -1.33
N ALA A 374 24.04 -12.20 -0.24
CA ALA A 374 23.68 -13.62 -0.29
C ALA A 374 22.25 -13.83 -0.83
N LEU A 375 21.28 -13.08 -0.30
CA LEU A 375 19.88 -13.09 -0.74
C LEU A 375 19.73 -12.76 -2.23
N ARG A 376 20.40 -11.69 -2.69
CA ARG A 376 20.36 -11.26 -4.10
C ARG A 376 20.99 -12.29 -5.04
N ARG A 377 22.09 -12.92 -4.61
CA ARG A 377 22.81 -13.89 -5.42
C ARG A 377 22.03 -15.20 -5.58
N LEU A 378 21.45 -15.70 -4.49
CA LEU A 378 20.80 -17.01 -4.48
C LEU A 378 19.31 -16.92 -4.81
N GLY A 379 18.66 -15.80 -4.51
CA GLY A 379 17.22 -15.63 -4.73
C GLY A 379 16.36 -16.58 -3.89
N ARG A 380 16.89 -17.06 -2.76
CA ARG A 380 16.25 -17.99 -1.83
C ARG A 380 16.25 -17.43 -0.41
N PHE A 381 15.29 -17.88 0.38
CA PHE A 381 15.02 -17.41 1.73
C PHE A 381 15.08 -18.55 2.75
N VAL A 382 15.33 -18.21 4.00
CA VAL A 382 15.34 -19.15 5.12
C VAL A 382 14.52 -18.56 6.27
N ASP A 383 13.53 -19.31 6.74
CA ASP A 383 12.70 -18.94 7.88
C ASP A 383 13.45 -19.17 9.19
N GLN A 384 13.20 -18.29 10.17
CA GLN A 384 13.87 -18.33 11.47
C GLN A 384 13.65 -19.65 12.23
N GLU A 385 12.49 -20.29 12.04
CA GLU A 385 12.10 -21.56 12.69
C GLU A 385 12.84 -22.80 12.16
N SER A 386 13.69 -22.65 11.15
CA SER A 386 14.54 -23.74 10.65
C SER A 386 15.67 -24.14 11.64
N LEU A 387 15.89 -23.34 12.70
CA LEU A 387 16.98 -23.48 13.67
C LEU A 387 16.58 -24.03 15.04
#